data_AF-A0A1C3F925-F1
#
_entry.id   AF-A0A1C3F925-F1
#
_cell.length_a   1.000
_cell.length_b   1.000
_cell.length_c   1.000
_cell.angle_alpha   90.00
_cell.angle_beta   90.00
_cell.angle_gamma   90.00
#
_symmetry.space_group_name_H-M   'P 1'
#
loop_
_entity.id
_entity.type
_entity.pdbx_description
1 polymer ?
#
loop_
_entity_poly.entity_id
_entity_poly.type
_entity_poly.pdbx_seq_one_letter_code
_entity_poly.pdbx_strand_id
1 'polypeptide(L)'
;MDRDDFAIKNGFISYEEMLSNSITIVYDHGISYFATTIDSNGWLAWLDKRPEQVIGIFETLEKAHERLFYVFAEKEFEQMKIRDPDHLC
;
A
#
# COMPACT_ATOMS: atom_id res chain seq x y z
N MET A 1 15.16 -1.02 -3.32
CA MET A 1 14.98 0.34 -3.85
C MET A 1 15.07 1.27 -2.66
N ASP A 2 15.81 2.37 -2.78
CA ASP A 2 15.84 3.38 -1.73
C ASP A 2 14.48 4.12 -1.64
N ARG A 3 14.16 4.68 -0.47
CA ARG A 3 12.89 5.38 -0.25
C ARG A 3 12.80 6.67 -1.06
N ASP A 4 13.90 7.42 -1.16
CA ASP A 4 13.93 8.64 -1.97
C ASP A 4 13.90 8.30 -3.47
N ASP A 5 14.57 7.23 -3.89
CA ASP A 5 14.47 6.74 -5.28
C ASP A 5 13.02 6.41 -5.66
N PHE A 6 12.27 5.80 -4.75
CA PHE A 6 10.85 5.51 -4.97
C PHE A 6 10.01 6.78 -5.10
N ALA A 7 10.25 7.76 -4.23
CA ALA A 7 9.53 9.03 -4.26
C ALA A 7 9.81 9.78 -5.57
N ILE A 8 11.08 9.89 -5.97
CA ILE A 8 11.53 10.52 -7.21
C ILE A 8 10.91 9.84 -8.43
N LYS A 9 10.86 8.50 -8.44
CA LYS A 9 10.23 7.73 -9.52
C LYS A 9 8.73 8.05 -9.68
N ASN A 10 8.06 8.40 -8.59
CA ASN A 10 6.62 8.73 -8.60
C ASN A 10 6.35 10.24 -8.68
N GLY A 11 7.37 11.06 -8.94
CA GLY A 11 7.22 12.50 -9.19
C GLY A 11 7.43 13.41 -7.98
N PHE A 12 7.88 12.88 -6.84
CA PHE A 12 8.14 13.67 -5.64
C PHE A 12 9.62 14.05 -5.51
N ILE A 13 9.93 15.17 -4.86
CA ILE A 13 11.30 15.59 -4.60
C ILE A 13 11.96 14.83 -3.45
N SER A 14 11.17 14.23 -2.55
CA SER A 14 11.67 13.39 -1.45
C SER A 14 10.61 12.43 -0.92
N TYR A 15 11.05 11.41 -0.16
CA TYR A 15 10.13 10.50 0.52
C TYR A 15 9.24 11.21 1.56
N GLU A 16 9.77 12.24 2.24
CA GLU A 16 9.01 13.03 3.21
C GLU A 16 7.87 13.82 2.56
N GLU A 17 8.11 14.41 1.38
CA GLU A 17 7.06 15.08 0.61
C GLU A 17 6.00 14.07 0.16
N MET A 18 6.44 12.91 -0.35
CA MET A 18 5.52 11.84 -0.74
C MET A 18 4.63 11.39 0.42
N LEU A 19 5.21 11.19 1.61
CA LEU A 19 4.46 10.83 2.82
C LEU A 19 3.48 11.92 3.25
N SER A 20 3.84 13.20 3.11
CA SER A 20 2.95 14.32 3.43
C SER A 20 1.73 14.39 2.50
N ASN A 21 1.87 13.87 1.27
CA ASN A 21 0.78 13.71 0.29
C ASN A 21 0.07 12.35 0.38
N SER A 22 0.43 11.51 1.35
CA SER A 22 -0.11 10.18 1.53
C SER A 22 -1.20 10.14 2.59
N ILE A 23 -2.23 9.35 2.32
CA ILE A 23 -3.27 8.99 3.28
C ILE A 23 -3.01 7.56 3.75
N THR A 24 -2.88 7.36 5.06
CA THR A 24 -2.84 6.01 5.64
C THR A 24 -4.24 5.41 5.60
N ILE A 25 -4.39 4.32 4.87
CA ILE A 25 -5.66 3.59 4.74
C ILE A 25 -5.76 2.47 5.77
N VAL A 26 -4.70 1.69 5.94
CA VAL A 26 -4.57 0.65 6.95
C VAL A 26 -3.20 0.76 7.61
N TYR A 27 -3.14 0.52 8.91
CA TYR A 27 -1.90 0.32 9.64
C TYR A 27 -1.97 -1.00 10.40
N ASP A 28 -1.07 -1.93 10.04
CA ASP A 28 -1.04 -3.26 10.64
C ASP A 28 0.40 -3.74 10.85
N HIS A 29 0.71 -4.22 12.05
CA HIS A 29 2.04 -4.74 12.45
C HIS A 29 3.24 -3.87 12.01
N GLY A 30 3.09 -2.54 12.06
CA GLY A 30 4.14 -1.61 11.65
C GLY A 30 4.32 -1.49 10.13
N ILE A 31 3.31 -1.83 9.35
CA ILE A 31 3.24 -1.65 7.90
C ILE A 31 2.04 -0.73 7.61
N SER A 32 2.33 0.42 7.02
CA SER A 32 1.31 1.35 6.52
C SER A 32 0.96 1.03 5.07
N TYR A 33 -0.34 1.03 4.78
CA TYR A 33 -0.95 0.93 3.46
C TYR A 33 -1.36 2.34 3.06
N PHE A 34 -0.69 2.90 2.06
CA PHE A 34 -0.86 4.30 1.69
C PHE A 34 -1.61 4.42 0.37
N ALA A 35 -2.47 5.44 0.30
CA ALA A 35 -2.96 6.03 -0.93
C ALA A 35 -2.35 7.42 -1.07
N THR A 36 -1.52 7.64 -2.09
CA THR A 36 -0.83 8.92 -2.33
C THR A 36 -1.34 9.56 -3.59
N THR A 37 -1.74 10.83 -3.51
CA THR A 37 -2.10 11.60 -4.70
C THR A 37 -0.86 11.87 -5.54
N ILE A 38 -0.90 11.61 -6.84
CA ILE A 38 0.19 11.89 -7.78
C ILE A 38 -0.27 12.89 -8.85
N ASP A 39 0.66 13.70 -9.36
CA ASP A 39 0.40 14.87 -10.22
C ASP A 39 -0.47 14.62 -11.47
N SER A 40 -0.57 13.37 -11.93
CA SER A 40 -1.39 12.99 -13.09
C SER A 40 -2.87 12.69 -12.76
N ASN A 41 -3.42 13.24 -11.67
CA ASN A 41 -4.76 12.94 -11.14
C ASN A 41 -4.98 11.46 -10.76
N GLY A 42 -3.90 10.79 -10.32
CA GLY A 42 -3.95 9.40 -9.90
C GLY A 42 -3.76 9.24 -8.40
N TRP A 43 -4.16 8.08 -7.89
CA TRP A 43 -3.93 7.62 -6.53
C TRP A 43 -3.04 6.40 -6.56
N LEU A 44 -1.80 6.56 -6.13
CA LEU A 44 -0.85 5.46 -5.99
C LEU A 44 -1.16 4.69 -4.70
N ALA A 45 -1.42 3.40 -4.82
CA ALA A 45 -1.59 2.48 -3.70
C ALA A 45 -0.30 1.69 -3.47
N TRP A 46 0.26 1.76 -2.27
CA TRP A 46 1.56 1.14 -1.97
C TRP A 46 1.76 0.86 -0.46
N LEU A 47 2.86 0.18 -0.13
CA LEU A 47 3.21 -0.28 1.22
C LEU A 47 4.54 0.34 1.68
N ASP A 48 4.57 0.91 2.88
CA ASP A 48 5.79 1.57 3.44
C ASP A 48 7.03 0.67 3.42
N LYS A 49 6.88 -0.60 3.83
CA LYS A 49 8.00 -1.55 3.93
C LYS A 49 8.34 -2.26 2.62
N ARG A 50 7.54 -2.09 1.57
CA ARG A 50 7.73 -2.73 0.26
C ARG A 50 7.35 -1.77 -0.88
N PRO A 51 8.03 -0.62 -1.00
CA PRO A 51 7.73 0.38 -2.02
C PRO A 51 7.94 -0.17 -3.45
N GLU A 52 8.76 -1.21 -3.62
CA GLU A 52 8.92 -1.91 -4.90
C GLU A 52 7.69 -2.73 -5.32
N GLN A 53 6.81 -3.06 -4.38
CA GLN A 53 5.56 -3.79 -4.62
C GLN A 53 4.37 -2.82 -4.60
N VAL A 54 4.38 -1.88 -5.54
CA VAL A 54 3.23 -1.01 -5.79
C VAL A 54 2.01 -1.87 -6.09
N ILE A 55 0.90 -1.58 -5.39
CA ILE A 55 -0.36 -2.31 -5.55
C ILE A 55 -1.07 -1.88 -6.83
N GLY A 56 -1.00 -0.57 -7.15
CA GLY A 56 -1.48 -0.03 -8.41
C GLY A 56 -1.61 1.49 -8.38
N ILE A 57 -2.02 2.06 -9.52
CA ILE A 57 -2.43 3.46 -9.66
C ILE A 57 -3.91 3.47 -10.02
N PHE A 58 -4.68 4.29 -9.33
CA PHE A 58 -6.14 4.35 -9.46
C PHE A 58 -6.60 5.75 -9.80
N GLU A 59 -7.74 5.86 -10.48
CA GLU A 59 -8.32 7.15 -10.86
C GLU A 59 -8.91 7.92 -9.66
N THR A 60 -9.31 7.22 -8.60
CA THR A 60 -9.95 7.83 -7.43
C THR A 60 -9.41 7.22 -6.13
N LEU A 61 -9.54 7.99 -5.05
CA LEU A 61 -9.18 7.55 -3.71
C LEU A 61 -9.99 6.33 -3.29
N GLU A 62 -11.29 6.29 -3.61
CA GLU A 62 -12.17 5.18 -3.25
C GLU A 62 -11.68 3.86 -3.87
N LYS A 63 -11.28 3.87 -5.14
CA LYS A 63 -10.73 2.67 -5.81
C LYS A 63 -9.40 2.23 -5.18
N ALA A 64 -8.52 3.17 -4.85
CA ALA A 64 -7.26 2.86 -4.16
C ALA A 64 -7.53 2.27 -2.77
N HIS A 65 -8.46 2.86 -2.03
CA HIS A 65 -8.89 2.42 -0.71
C HIS A 65 -9.47 0.99 -0.75
N GLU A 66 -10.43 0.73 -1.62
CA GLU A 66 -11.02 -0.61 -1.82
C GLU A 66 -9.95 -1.66 -2.12
N ARG A 67 -9.00 -1.34 -3.00
CA ARG A 67 -7.93 -2.28 -3.34
C ARG A 67 -6.98 -2.52 -2.17
N LEU A 68 -6.59 -1.48 -1.44
CA LEU A 68 -5.71 -1.61 -0.26
C LEU A 68 -6.36 -2.46 0.82
N PHE A 69 -7.65 -2.26 1.09
CA PHE A 69 -8.41 -3.08 2.03
C PHE A 69 -8.52 -4.53 1.58
N TYR A 70 -8.76 -4.78 0.29
CA TYR A 70 -8.82 -6.14 -0.24
C TYR A 70 -7.47 -6.86 -0.08
N VAL A 71 -6.36 -6.20 -0.44
CA VAL A 71 -5.01 -6.77 -0.30
C VAL A 71 -4.68 -7.06 1.17
N PHE A 72 -5.11 -6.20 2.09
CA PHE A 72 -4.99 -6.45 3.53
C PHE A 72 -5.79 -7.70 3.94
N ALA A 73 -7.07 -7.79 3.56
CA ALA A 73 -7.93 -8.92 3.89
C ALA A 73 -7.41 -10.25 3.32
N GLU A 74 -6.88 -10.26 2.08
CA GLU A 74 -6.24 -11.44 1.49
C GLU A 74 -5.08 -11.94 2.35
N LYS A 75 -4.19 -11.04 2.81
CA LYS A 75 -3.06 -11.40 3.67
C LYS A 75 -3.49 -11.92 5.03
N GLU A 76 -4.52 -11.33 5.63
CA GLU A 76 -5.05 -11.83 6.90
C GLU A 76 -5.64 -13.23 6.73
N PHE A 77 -6.37 -13.47 5.64
CA PHE A 77 -6.93 -14.77 5.34
C PHE A 77 -5.87 -15.84 5.05
N GLU A 78 -4.80 -15.50 4.32
CA GLU A 78 -3.65 -16.38 4.10
C GLU A 78 -2.95 -16.75 5.42
N GLN A 79 -2.75 -15.78 6.31
CA GLN A 79 -2.16 -16.02 7.62
C GLN A 79 -3.03 -16.92 8.50
N MET A 80 -4.37 -16.79 8.42
CA MET A 80 -5.29 -17.68 9.12
C MET A 80 -5.19 -19.12 8.62
N LYS A 81 -5.11 -19.34 7.30
CA LYS A 81 -4.94 -20.69 6.72
C LYS A 81 -3.66 -21.39 7.16
N ILE A 82 -2.57 -20.64 7.34
CA ILE A 82 -1.28 -21.19 7.79
C ILE A 82 -1.33 -21.54 9.28
N ARG A 83 -2.14 -20.83 10.08
CA ARG A 83 -2.28 -21.05 11.53
C ARG A 83 -3.21 -22.20 11.91
N ASP A 84 -3.98 -22.73 10.95
CA ASP A 84 -4.88 -23.88 11.16
C ASP A 84 -4.59 -25.00 10.14
N PRO A 85 -3.43 -25.69 10.24
CA PRO A 85 -3.12 -26.82 9.38
C PRO A 85 -3.95 -28.08 9.68
N ASP A 86 -4.72 -28.11 10.79
CA ASP A 86 -5.36 -29.32 11.33
C ASP A 86 -6.90 -29.33 11.26
N HIS A 87 -7.57 -28.38 10.61
CA HIS A 87 -9.02 -28.46 10.33
C HIS A 87 -9.38 -29.33 9.10
N LEU A 88 -8.58 -30.36 8.84
CA LEU A 88 -8.86 -31.46 7.92
C LEU A 88 -8.66 -32.80 8.65
N CYS A 89 -9.47 -33.06 9.68
CA CYS A 89 -9.74 -34.41 10.15
C CYS A 89 -11.19 -34.54 10.62
#